data_AF-A0A8H5SMS8-F1
#
_entry.id   AF-A0A8H5SMS8-F1
#
_cell.length_a   1.000
_cell.length_b   1.000
_cell.length_c   1.000
_cell.angle_alpha   90.00
_cell.angle_beta   90.00
_cell.angle_gamma   90.00
#
_symmetry.space_group_name_H-M   'P 1'
#
loop_
_entity.id
_entity.type
_entity.pdbx_description
1 polymer ?
#
loop_
_entity_poly.entity_id
_entity_poly.type
_entity_poly.pdbx_seq_one_letter_code
_entity_poly.pdbx_strand_id
1 'polypeptide(L)'
;MSDADGDRSRQFDFWYSLAEFILTRENPNSQPAVKAREDMLTRMRYLLDGCENRDVLYSIAVARELAPHFDSPYGTTAAQHVDETDPKNRLAVAAKFIFQESQVTGGTTNVVRRICDIAHRAFVNPGVNIARRT
;
A
#
# COMPACT_ATOMS: atom_id res chain seq x y z
N MET A 1 6.99 21.06 -24.63
CA MET A 1 7.45 19.72 -25.05
C MET A 1 8.36 19.06 -24.01
N SER A 2 8.76 19.77 -22.93
CA SER A 2 9.57 19.27 -21.82
C SER A 2 8.79 18.53 -20.72
N ASP A 3 7.52 18.89 -20.48
CA ASP A 3 6.74 18.32 -19.36
C ASP A 3 6.37 16.84 -19.58
N ALA A 4 6.10 16.44 -20.83
CA ALA A 4 5.72 15.07 -21.17
C ALA A 4 6.84 14.05 -20.92
N ASP A 5 8.11 14.46 -21.10
CA ASP A 5 9.27 13.60 -20.83
C ASP A 5 9.51 13.47 -19.32
N GLY A 6 9.31 14.55 -18.56
CA GLY A 6 9.35 14.54 -17.09
C GLY A 6 8.30 13.61 -16.49
N ASP A 7 7.05 13.70 -16.96
CA ASP A 7 5.97 12.84 -16.50
C ASP A 7 6.27 11.37 -16.79
N ARG A 8 6.78 11.05 -17.99
CA ARG A 8 7.13 9.68 -18.38
C ARG A 8 8.26 9.10 -17.50
N SER A 9 9.28 9.90 -17.20
CA SER A 9 10.37 9.50 -16.30
C SER A 9 9.83 9.13 -14.92
N ARG A 10 8.96 9.97 -14.34
CA ARG A 10 8.37 9.73 -13.02
C ARG A 10 7.53 8.45 -12.97
N GLN A 11 6.84 8.11 -14.06
CA GLN A 11 6.11 6.83 -14.11
C GLN A 11 7.08 5.65 -14.08
N PHE A 12 8.18 5.70 -14.82
CA PHE A 12 9.21 4.65 -14.78
C PHE A 12 9.83 4.53 -13.40
N ASP A 13 10.14 5.65 -12.74
CA ASP A 13 10.69 5.65 -11.39
C ASP A 13 9.73 5.02 -10.38
N PHE A 14 8.42 5.25 -10.53
CA PHE A 14 7.40 4.62 -9.69
C PHE A 14 7.39 3.10 -9.90
N TRP A 15 7.32 2.65 -11.15
CA TRP A 15 7.29 1.21 -11.47
C TRP A 15 8.58 0.49 -11.06
N TYR A 16 9.73 1.14 -11.24
CA TYR A 16 11.02 0.63 -10.79
C TYR A 16 11.06 0.48 -9.27
N SER A 17 10.64 1.52 -8.53
CA SER A 17 10.58 1.47 -7.05
C SER A 17 9.64 0.37 -6.55
N LEU A 18 8.49 0.18 -7.21
CA LEU A 18 7.56 -0.90 -6.89
C LEU A 18 8.16 -2.28 -7.16
N ALA A 19 8.88 -2.45 -8.27
CA ALA A 19 9.53 -3.71 -8.62
C ALA A 19 10.60 -4.07 -7.59
N GLU A 20 11.49 -3.14 -7.24
CA GLU A 20 12.52 -3.32 -6.21
C GLU A 20 11.91 -3.69 -4.85
N PHE A 21 10.82 -3.02 -4.45
CA PHE A 21 10.08 -3.38 -3.23
C PHE A 21 9.57 -4.84 -3.26
N ILE A 22 9.05 -5.31 -4.39
CA ILE A 22 8.50 -6.67 -4.54
C ILE A 22 9.61 -7.72 -4.57
N LEU A 23 10.76 -7.39 -5.17
CA LEU A 23 11.91 -8.28 -5.38
C LEU A 23 12.78 -8.45 -4.14
N THR A 24 12.73 -7.51 -3.18
CA THR A 24 13.43 -7.58 -1.90
C THR A 24 12.85 -8.68 -0.99
N ARG A 25 13.11 -9.96 -1.34
CA ARG A 25 12.58 -11.16 -0.68
C ARG A 25 13.63 -11.97 0.06
N GLU A 26 14.91 -11.84 -0.31
CA GLU A 26 15.98 -12.60 0.33
C GLU A 26 16.19 -12.11 1.77
N ASN A 27 16.03 -13.04 2.72
CA ASN A 27 16.09 -12.76 4.16
C ASN A 27 15.24 -11.54 4.56
N PRO A 28 13.90 -11.65 4.53
CA PRO A 28 12.98 -10.52 4.62
C PRO A 28 13.11 -9.71 5.92
N ASN A 29 13.62 -10.35 6.97
CA ASN A 29 13.82 -9.75 8.30
C ASN A 29 15.23 -9.18 8.49
N SER A 30 16.12 -9.30 7.51
CA SER A 30 17.44 -8.69 7.58
C SER A 30 17.32 -7.16 7.56
N GLN A 31 18.15 -6.48 8.35
CA GLN A 31 18.18 -5.02 8.40
C GLN A 31 18.35 -4.37 7.01
N PRO A 32 19.22 -4.88 6.10
CA PRO A 32 19.31 -4.36 4.75
C PRO A 32 18.02 -4.49 3.94
N ALA A 33 17.31 -5.62 4.05
CA ALA A 33 16.06 -5.85 3.33
C ALA A 33 14.93 -4.94 3.85
N VAL A 34 14.81 -4.78 5.16
CA VAL A 34 13.85 -3.86 5.78
C VAL A 34 14.10 -2.42 5.31
N LYS A 35 15.36 -1.97 5.38
CA LYS A 35 15.75 -0.62 4.93
C LYS A 35 15.45 -0.41 3.45
N ALA A 36 15.80 -1.36 2.59
CA ALA A 36 15.54 -1.25 1.16
C ALA A 36 14.05 -1.11 0.84
N ARG A 37 13.17 -1.85 1.54
CA ARG A 37 11.72 -1.73 1.38
C ARG A 37 11.19 -0.37 1.84
N GLU A 38 11.65 0.14 2.99
CA GLU A 38 11.28 1.47 3.48
C GLU A 38 11.76 2.59 2.54
N ASP A 39 12.97 2.48 2.00
CA ASP A 39 13.51 3.43 1.01
C ASP A 39 12.62 3.43 -0.26
N MET A 40 12.18 2.26 -0.73
CA MET A 40 11.29 2.16 -1.90
C MET A 40 9.88 2.68 -1.62
N LEU A 41 9.31 2.42 -0.44
CA LEU A 41 8.03 3.01 -0.03
C LEU A 41 8.12 4.54 0.00
N THR A 42 9.21 5.07 0.53
CA THR A 42 9.46 6.52 0.57
C THR A 42 9.54 7.11 -0.84
N ARG A 43 10.28 6.47 -1.76
CA ARG A 43 10.35 6.91 -3.17
C ARG A 43 8.98 6.89 -3.85
N MET A 44 8.22 5.80 -3.71
CA MET A 44 6.88 5.70 -4.30
C MET A 44 5.93 6.81 -3.80
N ARG A 45 6.00 7.17 -2.51
CA ARG A 45 5.18 8.24 -1.92
C ARG A 45 5.39 9.59 -2.61
N TYR A 46 6.63 9.93 -2.98
CA TYR A 46 6.95 11.16 -3.71
C TYR A 46 6.57 11.12 -5.19
N LEU A 47 6.14 9.97 -5.71
CA LEU A 47 5.82 9.72 -7.11
C LEU A 47 4.33 9.40 -7.31
N LEU A 48 3.46 9.69 -6.35
CA LEU A 48 2.02 9.44 -6.50
C LEU A 48 1.39 10.40 -7.50
N ASP A 49 1.81 11.67 -7.53
CA ASP A 49 1.40 12.69 -8.52
C ASP A 49 -0.13 12.83 -8.68
N GLY A 50 -0.92 12.52 -7.66
CA GLY A 50 -2.38 12.48 -7.73
C GLY A 50 -2.95 11.41 -8.68
N CYS A 51 -2.12 10.44 -9.08
CA CYS A 51 -2.53 9.32 -9.92
C CYS A 51 -3.19 8.23 -9.07
N GLU A 52 -4.51 8.11 -9.12
CA GLU A 52 -5.29 7.19 -8.28
C GLU A 52 -4.80 5.74 -8.30
N ASN A 53 -4.40 5.21 -9.46
CA ASN A 53 -3.87 3.85 -9.57
C ASN A 53 -2.55 3.66 -8.81
N ARG A 54 -1.74 4.71 -8.67
CA ARG A 54 -0.51 4.67 -7.86
C ARG A 54 -0.84 4.69 -6.37
N ASP A 55 -1.86 5.45 -5.96
CA ASP A 55 -2.34 5.46 -4.57
C ASP A 55 -2.80 4.07 -4.13
N VAL A 56 -3.49 3.34 -5.01
CA VAL A 56 -3.89 1.94 -4.79
C VAL A 56 -2.67 1.05 -4.59
N LEU A 57 -1.72 1.05 -5.53
CA LEU A 57 -0.54 0.18 -5.46
C LEU A 57 0.35 0.50 -4.25
N TYR A 58 0.54 1.78 -3.95
CA TYR A 58 1.28 2.25 -2.79
C TYR A 58 0.62 1.82 -1.48
N SER A 59 -0.70 2.01 -1.35
CA SER A 59 -1.43 1.60 -0.14
C SER A 59 -1.33 0.10 0.11
N ILE A 60 -1.40 -0.72 -0.94
CA ILE A 60 -1.22 -2.17 -0.85
C ILE A 60 0.20 -2.52 -0.41
N ALA A 61 1.22 -1.84 -0.94
CA ALA A 61 2.61 -2.04 -0.53
C ALA A 61 2.83 -1.71 0.94
N VAL A 62 2.28 -0.58 1.41
CA VAL A 62 2.31 -0.18 2.83
C VAL A 62 1.63 -1.22 3.72
N ALA A 63 0.42 -1.65 3.36
CA ALA A 63 -0.32 -2.65 4.14
C ALA A 63 0.44 -3.99 4.20
N ARG A 64 1.02 -4.42 3.07
CA ARG A 64 1.84 -5.64 2.99
C ARG A 64 3.07 -5.57 3.88
N GLU A 65 3.75 -4.42 3.95
CA GLU A 65 4.96 -4.26 4.76
C GLU A 65 4.63 -4.19 6.26
N LEU A 66 3.61 -3.41 6.61
CA LEU A 66 3.41 -3.03 8.01
C LEU A 66 2.45 -3.94 8.76
N ALA A 67 1.42 -4.49 8.11
CA ALA A 67 0.39 -5.28 8.80
C ALA A 67 0.95 -6.45 9.65
N PRO A 68 2.00 -7.19 9.24
CA PRO A 68 2.56 -8.26 10.07
C PRO A 68 3.10 -7.81 11.43
N HIS A 69 3.35 -6.51 11.61
CA HIS A 69 3.97 -5.93 12.80
C HIS A 69 2.94 -5.36 13.80
N PHE A 70 1.64 -5.36 13.48
CA PHE A 70 0.59 -4.76 14.30
C PHE A 70 -0.64 -5.67 14.43
N ASP A 71 -1.18 -5.80 15.64
CA ASP A 71 -2.31 -6.71 15.94
C ASP A 71 -3.65 -6.32 15.29
N SER A 72 -3.86 -5.04 14.96
CA SER A 72 -5.02 -4.59 14.19
C SER A 72 -4.82 -3.20 13.58
N PRO A 73 -5.03 -3.02 12.27
CA PRO A 73 -4.98 -1.71 11.62
C PRO A 73 -6.17 -0.82 12.01
N TYR A 74 -7.22 -1.38 12.63
CA TYR A 74 -8.44 -0.67 13.03
C TYR A 74 -8.41 -0.15 14.48
N GLY A 75 -7.37 -0.47 15.24
CA GLY A 75 -7.27 -0.17 16.68
C GLY A 75 -7.08 1.31 17.04
N THR A 76 -7.07 2.21 16.07
CA THR A 76 -6.90 3.64 16.31
C THR A 76 -7.83 4.41 15.38
N THR A 77 -8.84 5.07 15.96
CA THR A 77 -9.51 6.21 15.33
C THR A 77 -8.43 7.25 15.04
N ALA A 78 -7.85 7.19 13.85
CA ALA A 78 -6.83 8.13 13.40
C ALA A 78 -7.42 9.54 13.54
N ALA A 79 -6.85 10.36 14.42
CA ALA A 79 -7.21 11.76 14.58
C ALA A 79 -7.02 12.50 13.23
N GLN A 80 -7.69 13.62 13.02
CA GLN A 80 -7.58 14.36 11.74
C GLN A 80 -6.17 14.93 11.48
N HIS A 81 -5.32 15.02 12.52
CA HIS A 81 -3.90 15.35 12.43
C HIS A 81 -3.09 14.19 13.00
N VAL A 82 -2.68 13.30 12.13
CA VAL A 82 -1.88 12.14 12.50
C VAL A 82 -0.52 12.29 11.84
N ASP A 83 0.54 12.09 12.62
CA ASP A 83 1.91 12.06 12.11
C ASP A 83 2.08 10.88 11.15
N GLU A 84 2.21 11.16 9.85
CA GLU A 84 2.43 10.16 8.79
C GLU A 84 3.80 9.47 8.90
N THR A 85 4.72 9.96 9.75
CA THR A 85 6.00 9.29 10.01
C THR A 85 5.84 8.05 10.90
N ASP A 86 4.75 7.96 11.67
CA ASP A 86 4.45 6.79 12.49
C ASP A 86 3.94 5.64 11.60
N PRO A 87 4.62 4.48 11.57
CA PRO A 87 4.21 3.33 10.77
C PRO A 87 2.78 2.86 11.07
N LYS A 88 2.33 2.94 12.33
CA LYS A 88 0.97 2.52 12.71
C LYS A 88 -0.09 3.39 12.03
N ASN A 89 0.19 4.68 11.95
CA ASN A 89 -0.68 5.65 11.31
C ASN A 89 -0.68 5.51 9.79
N ARG A 90 0.50 5.31 9.19
CA ARG A 90 0.65 4.99 7.77
C ARG A 90 -0.15 3.74 7.38
N LEU A 91 -0.09 2.70 8.21
CA LEU A 91 -0.90 1.48 8.04
C LEU A 91 -2.42 1.76 8.16
N ALA A 92 -2.85 2.52 9.16
CA ALA A 92 -4.26 2.84 9.35
C ALA A 92 -4.86 3.63 8.17
N VAL A 93 -4.11 4.61 7.64
CA VAL A 93 -4.50 5.38 6.44
C VAL A 93 -4.61 4.47 5.22
N ALA A 94 -3.59 3.65 4.94
CA ALA A 94 -3.60 2.72 3.82
C ALA A 94 -4.72 1.67 3.92
N ALA A 95 -4.94 1.11 5.11
CA ALA A 95 -6.00 0.14 5.37
C ALA A 95 -7.39 0.74 5.12
N LYS A 96 -7.63 1.96 5.62
CA LYS A 96 -8.89 2.69 5.40
C LYS A 96 -9.12 2.99 3.92
N PHE A 97 -8.09 3.47 3.22
CA PHE A 97 -8.14 3.74 1.78
C PHE A 97 -8.52 2.46 1.00
N ILE A 98 -7.80 1.36 1.22
CA ILE A 98 -8.07 0.07 0.57
C ILE A 98 -9.51 -0.40 0.84
N PHE A 99 -9.97 -0.28 2.09
CA PHE A 99 -11.34 -0.64 2.44
C PHE A 99 -12.35 0.21 1.67
N GLN A 100 -12.18 1.54 1.63
CA GLN A 100 -13.08 2.43 0.90
C GLN A 100 -13.13 2.09 -0.60
N GLU A 101 -11.98 1.91 -1.24
CA GLU A 101 -11.88 1.52 -2.65
C GLU A 101 -12.53 0.16 -2.94
N SER A 102 -12.51 -0.76 -1.98
CA SER A 102 -13.18 -2.07 -2.13
C SER A 102 -14.72 -1.98 -2.15
N GLN A 103 -15.28 -0.88 -1.61
CA GLN A 103 -16.72 -0.65 -1.53
C GLN A 103 -17.26 0.20 -2.70
N VAL A 104 -16.40 0.86 -3.48
CA VAL A 104 -16.82 1.71 -4.61
C VAL A 104 -17.55 0.87 -5.66
N THR A 105 -18.75 1.27 -6.08
CA THR A 105 -19.55 0.56 -7.10
C THR A 105 -19.74 1.39 -8.37
N GLY A 106 -19.56 0.77 -9.54
CA GLY A 106 -19.85 1.36 -10.87
C GLY A 106 -18.63 1.46 -11.80
N GLY A 107 -18.85 1.66 -13.11
CA GLY A 107 -17.81 2.04 -14.07
C GLY A 107 -16.65 1.05 -14.34
N THR A 108 -15.55 1.58 -14.89
CA THR A 108 -14.27 0.89 -15.19
C THR A 108 -13.42 0.60 -13.95
N THR A 109 -13.83 1.08 -12.77
CA THR A 109 -13.12 0.91 -11.48
C THR A 109 -13.35 -0.46 -10.83
N ASN A 110 -14.09 -1.38 -11.46
CA ASN A 110 -14.30 -2.74 -10.96
C ASN A 110 -13.00 -3.53 -10.72
N VAL A 111 -11.97 -3.27 -11.53
CA VAL A 111 -10.64 -3.89 -11.34
C VAL A 111 -10.00 -3.40 -10.05
N VAL A 112 -9.97 -2.07 -9.84
CA VAL A 112 -9.46 -1.44 -8.61
C VAL A 112 -10.22 -1.97 -7.40
N ARG A 113 -11.56 -1.93 -7.45
CA ARG A 113 -12.44 -2.47 -6.42
C ARG A 113 -12.09 -3.90 -6.04
N ARG A 114 -11.89 -4.78 -7.04
CA ARG A 114 -11.60 -6.19 -6.79
C ARG A 114 -10.18 -6.41 -6.24
N ILE A 115 -9.20 -5.66 -6.73
CA ILE A 115 -7.82 -5.71 -6.20
C ILE A 115 -7.81 -5.23 -4.74
N CYS A 116 -8.52 -4.14 -4.43
CA CYS A 116 -8.65 -3.61 -3.08
C CYS A 116 -9.39 -4.58 -2.15
N ASP A 117 -10.46 -5.25 -2.59
CA ASP A 117 -11.14 -6.30 -1.82
C ASP A 117 -10.19 -7.48 -1.51
N ILE A 118 -9.38 -7.91 -2.47
CA ILE A 118 -8.36 -8.96 -2.24
C ILE A 118 -7.31 -8.48 -1.24
N ALA A 119 -6.75 -7.28 -1.42
CA ALA A 119 -5.73 -6.73 -0.53
C ALA A 119 -6.25 -6.53 0.90
N HIS A 120 -7.49 -6.06 1.04
CA HIS A 120 -8.15 -5.89 2.34
C HIS A 120 -8.23 -7.23 3.08
N ARG A 121 -8.66 -8.30 2.40
CA ARG A 121 -8.74 -9.64 3.01
C ARG A 121 -7.37 -10.26 3.29
N ALA A 122 -6.36 -9.95 2.48
CA ALA A 122 -5.02 -10.51 2.60
C ALA A 122 -4.18 -9.86 3.71
N PHE A 123 -4.26 -8.53 3.83
CA PHE A 123 -3.33 -7.76 4.68
C PHE A 123 -4.01 -6.99 5.80
N VAL A 124 -5.27 -6.59 5.64
CA VAL A 124 -5.95 -5.72 6.62
C VAL A 124 -6.81 -6.53 7.59
N ASN A 125 -7.47 -7.58 7.11
CA ASN A 125 -8.25 -8.52 7.91
C ASN A 125 -7.89 -9.98 7.56
N PRO A 126 -6.66 -10.42 7.86
CA PRO A 126 -6.21 -11.79 7.60
C PRO A 126 -6.87 -12.76 8.59
N GLY A 127 -8.11 -13.16 8.29
CA GLY A 127 -8.88 -14.07 9.15
C GLY A 127 -10.16 -14.62 8.52
N VAL A 128 -10.64 -14.02 7.44
CA VAL A 128 -11.90 -14.42 6.78
C VAL A 128 -11.80 -15.64 5.86
N ASN A 129 -10.59 -16.12 5.53
CA ASN A 129 -10.38 -17.31 4.70
C ASN A 129 -10.08 -18.59 5.50
N ILE A 130 -9.97 -18.49 6.82
CA ILE A 130 -9.92 -19.67 7.70
C ILE A 130 -11.35 -19.92 8.14
N ALA A 131 -12.12 -20.66 7.34
CA ALA A 131 -13.31 -21.30 7.88
C ALA A 131 -12.83 -22.16 9.06
N ARG A 132 -13.08 -21.71 10.30
CA ARG A 132 -12.88 -22.57 11.47
C ARG A 132 -13.80 -23.76 11.24
N ARG A 133 -13.20 -24.89 10.83
CA ARG A 133 -13.88 -26.18 10.86
C ARG A 133 -14.16 -26.47 12.33
N THR A 134 -15.37 -26.18 12.76
CA THR A 134 -15.99 -26.77 13.95
C THR A 134 -16.26 -28.23 13.69
#